data_AF-A0A6J6TUA3-F1
#
_entry.id   AF-A0A6J6TUA3-F1
#
_cell.length_a   1.000
_cell.length_b   1.000
_cell.length_c   1.000
_cell.angle_alpha   90.00
_cell.angle_beta   90.00
_cell.angle_gamma   90.00
#
_symmetry.space_group_name_H-M   'P 1'
#
loop_
_entity.id
_entity.type
_entity.pdbx_description
1 polymer ?
#
loop_
_entity_poly.entity_id
_entity_poly.type
_entity_poly.pdbx_seq_one_letter_code
_entity_poly.pdbx_strand_id
1 'polypeptide(L)'
;MTERAEPITRTVRPDEVDQEKVTALLLAAGIDANISVCVCTLTSAAEIAGAVVKGASNLDEVSAMTGMRSGCGIYCVAPALRLLAAAGCDMTAPRGHRWYPSTLALWDVSDEARAKYPDAFIDEDRAVFDPTHQFGPLTHSEAPR
;
A
#
# COMPACT_ATOMS: atom_id res chain seq x y z
N MET A 1 -11.14 22.77 12.73
CA MET A 1 -9.87 22.91 11.99
C MET A 1 -9.24 24.19 12.50
N THR A 2 -8.13 24.09 13.24
CA THR A 2 -7.43 25.25 13.80
C THR A 2 -6.30 25.62 12.87
N GLU A 3 -6.21 26.90 12.53
CA GLU A 3 -5.14 27.42 11.68
C GLU A 3 -3.79 27.24 12.39
N ARG A 4 -2.79 26.74 11.65
CA ARG A 4 -1.44 26.51 12.17
C ARG A 4 -0.55 27.67 11.78
N ALA A 5 0.32 28.10 12.70
CA ALA A 5 1.32 29.11 12.42
C ALA A 5 2.34 28.65 11.37
N GLU A 6 2.67 27.36 11.35
CA GLU A 6 3.63 26.75 10.42
C GLU A 6 3.09 25.43 9.83
N PRO A 7 3.45 25.10 8.58
CA PRO A 7 3.10 23.83 7.97
C PRO A 7 3.82 22.67 8.68
N ILE A 8 3.16 21.51 8.78
CA ILE A 8 3.77 20.29 9.31
C ILE A 8 4.06 19.36 8.14
N THR A 9 5.33 19.04 7.93
CA THR A 9 5.73 17.99 7.01
C THR A 9 5.63 16.64 7.73
N ARG A 10 4.84 15.73 7.18
CA ARG A 10 4.77 14.32 7.59
C ARG A 10 5.29 13.50 6.44
N THR A 11 6.42 12.82 6.65
CA THR A 11 6.91 11.85 5.69
C THR A 11 7.72 10.78 6.40
N VAL A 12 7.63 9.56 5.91
CA VAL A 12 8.54 8.48 6.28
C VAL A 12 9.42 8.17 5.09
N ARG A 13 10.70 8.51 5.22
CA ARG A 13 11.72 8.14 4.24
C ARG A 13 12.01 6.63 4.35
N PRO A 14 11.70 5.83 3.31
CA PRO A 14 11.90 4.39 3.38
C PRO A 14 13.37 4.03 3.52
N ASP A 15 14.29 4.78 2.91
CA ASP A 15 15.74 4.53 2.93
C ASP A 15 16.40 4.75 4.30
N GLU A 16 15.67 5.29 5.27
CA GLU A 16 16.11 5.44 6.66
C GLU A 16 15.74 4.23 7.53
N VAL A 17 15.10 3.20 6.98
CA VAL A 17 14.72 1.98 7.69
C VAL A 17 15.38 0.74 7.10
N ASP A 18 15.18 -0.39 7.77
CA ASP A 18 15.62 -1.70 7.32
C ASP A 18 14.93 -2.07 5.98
N GLN A 19 15.70 -2.02 4.88
CA GLN A 19 15.19 -2.25 3.53
C GLN A 19 14.71 -3.69 3.31
N GLU A 20 15.35 -4.67 3.96
CA GLU A 20 14.96 -6.07 3.81
C GLU A 20 13.56 -6.28 4.37
N LYS A 21 13.23 -5.63 5.49
CA LYS A 21 11.88 -5.65 6.07
C LYS A 21 10.85 -4.94 5.20
N VAL A 22 11.22 -3.81 4.60
CA VAL A 22 10.35 -3.08 3.67
C VAL A 22 10.02 -3.95 2.46
N THR A 23 11.04 -4.53 1.81
CA THR A 23 10.86 -5.42 0.65
C THR A 23 10.04 -6.66 1.01
N ALA A 24 10.36 -7.32 2.13
CA ALA A 24 9.62 -8.50 2.58
C ALA A 24 8.13 -8.19 2.81
N LEU A 25 7.83 -7.04 3.43
CA LEU A 25 6.45 -6.61 3.67
C LEU A 25 5.70 -6.31 2.37
N LEU A 26 6.32 -5.58 1.45
CA LEU A 26 5.74 -5.26 0.14
C LEU A 26 5.44 -6.53 -0.68
N LEU A 27 6.36 -7.50 -0.66
CA LEU A 27 6.18 -8.81 -1.30
C LEU A 27 5.05 -9.60 -0.65
N ALA A 28 5.00 -9.66 0.68
CA ALA A 28 3.92 -10.33 1.41
C ALA A 28 2.54 -9.68 1.14
N ALA A 29 2.51 -8.36 0.96
CA ALA A 29 1.32 -7.64 0.56
C ALA A 29 1.01 -7.77 -0.94
N GLY A 30 1.96 -8.19 -1.78
CA GLY A 30 1.80 -8.20 -3.24
C GLY A 30 1.55 -6.80 -3.82
N ILE A 31 2.27 -5.79 -3.31
CA ILE A 31 2.19 -4.38 -3.72
C ILE A 31 3.56 -3.90 -4.17
N ASP A 32 3.63 -3.24 -5.32
CA ASP A 32 4.86 -2.60 -5.81
C ASP A 32 5.22 -1.35 -4.97
N ALA A 33 6.52 -1.18 -4.70
CA ALA A 33 7.06 -0.12 -3.86
C ALA A 33 6.70 1.30 -4.33
N ASN A 34 6.62 1.51 -5.64
CA ASN A 34 6.45 2.82 -6.28
C ASN A 34 4.98 3.20 -6.45
N ILE A 35 4.04 2.29 -6.19
CA ILE A 35 2.61 2.62 -6.27
C ILE A 35 2.30 3.77 -5.33
N SER A 36 1.70 4.83 -5.88
CA SER A 36 1.14 5.92 -5.10
C SER A 36 -0.14 5.44 -4.42
N VAL A 37 -0.03 5.09 -3.14
CA VAL A 37 -1.16 4.58 -2.35
C VAL A 37 -2.10 5.73 -1.98
N CYS A 38 -1.57 6.89 -1.59
CA CYS A 38 -2.37 8.08 -1.34
C CYS A 38 -2.10 9.16 -2.38
N VAL A 39 -2.89 9.19 -3.45
CA VAL A 39 -2.75 10.19 -4.52
C VAL A 39 -2.91 11.64 -4.05
N CYS A 40 -3.61 11.89 -2.93
CA CYS A 40 -3.76 13.24 -2.39
C CYS A 40 -2.46 13.80 -1.80
N THR A 41 -1.59 12.93 -1.27
CA THR A 41 -0.32 13.31 -0.61
C THR A 41 0.90 12.72 -1.31
N LEU A 42 0.68 11.97 -2.39
CA LEU A 42 1.68 11.19 -3.11
C LEU A 42 2.44 10.18 -2.23
N THR A 43 1.84 9.75 -1.12
CA THR A 43 2.41 8.73 -0.23
C THR A 43 2.49 7.39 -0.97
N SER A 44 3.70 6.86 -1.11
CA SER A 44 3.96 5.59 -1.78
C SER A 44 3.73 4.37 -0.89
N ALA A 45 3.65 3.18 -1.48
CA ALA A 45 3.60 1.93 -0.74
C ALA A 45 4.87 1.73 0.12
N ALA A 46 6.05 2.08 -0.41
CA ALA A 46 7.31 2.02 0.33
C ALA A 46 7.32 2.94 1.56
N GLU A 47 6.74 4.13 1.48
CA GLU A 47 6.62 5.04 2.62
C GLU A 47 5.72 4.46 3.73
N ILE A 48 4.59 3.84 3.36
CA ILE A 48 3.71 3.17 4.32
C ILE A 48 4.41 1.96 4.94
N ALA A 49 5.07 1.13 4.13
CA ALA A 49 5.85 0.00 4.63
C ALA A 49 6.95 0.47 5.59
N GLY A 50 7.64 1.56 5.26
CA GLY A 50 8.61 2.20 6.15
C GLY A 50 8.00 2.67 7.47
N ALA A 51 6.78 3.20 7.46
CA ALA A 51 6.06 3.59 8.68
C ALA A 51 5.76 2.37 9.57
N VAL A 52 5.33 1.25 8.97
CA VAL A 52 5.11 -0.01 9.68
C VAL A 52 6.41 -0.55 10.27
N VAL A 53 7.52 -0.51 9.52
CA VAL A 53 8.86 -0.90 10.03
C VAL A 53 9.32 0.01 11.17
N LYS A 54 8.96 1.31 11.17
CA LYS A 54 9.21 2.23 12.29
C LYS A 54 8.27 1.99 13.50
N GLY A 55 7.31 1.08 13.40
CA GLY A 55 6.45 0.64 14.50
C GLY A 55 4.99 1.08 14.40
N ALA A 56 4.54 1.65 13.27
CA ALA A 56 3.12 1.90 13.06
C ALA A 56 2.34 0.56 13.02
N SER A 57 1.31 0.47 13.85
CA SER A 57 0.55 -0.76 14.10
C SER A 57 -0.91 -0.68 13.66
N ASN A 58 -1.35 0.49 13.20
CA ASN A 58 -2.71 0.74 12.73
C ASN A 58 -2.74 1.90 11.73
N LEU A 59 -3.89 2.07 11.08
CA LEU A 59 -4.07 3.06 10.01
C LEU A 59 -3.89 4.51 10.48
N ASP A 60 -4.27 4.82 11.72
CA ASP A 60 -4.18 6.18 12.24
C ASP A 60 -2.72 6.56 12.56
N GLU A 61 -1.92 5.61 13.05
CA GLU A 61 -0.47 5.78 13.22
C GLU A 61 0.24 5.96 11.88
N VAL A 62 -0.08 5.13 10.88
CA VAL A 62 0.46 5.31 9.52
C VAL A 62 0.09 6.70 8.97
N SER A 63 -1.17 7.11 9.12
CA SER A 63 -1.64 8.45 8.75
C SER A 63 -0.88 9.57 9.48
N ALA A 64 -0.65 9.42 10.78
CA ALA A 64 0.07 10.42 11.59
C ALA A 64 1.53 10.56 11.19
N MET A 65 2.16 9.48 10.71
CA MET A 65 3.58 9.47 10.31
C MET A 65 3.80 9.96 8.87
N THR A 66 2.93 9.54 7.94
CA THR A 66 3.11 9.75 6.49
C THR A 66 2.25 10.88 5.93
N GLY A 67 1.27 11.36 6.70
CA GLY A 67 0.29 12.35 6.22
C GLY A 67 -0.80 11.77 5.33
N MET A 68 -0.78 10.46 5.00
CA MET A 68 -1.86 9.84 4.23
C MET A 68 -3.22 10.04 4.88
N ARG A 69 -4.29 10.09 4.07
CA ARG A 69 -5.68 10.39 4.47
C ARG A 69 -5.98 11.85 4.85
N SER A 70 -5.01 12.77 4.78
CA SER A 70 -5.25 14.20 5.04
C SER A 70 -6.06 14.93 3.94
N GLY A 71 -6.15 14.35 2.74
CA GLY A 71 -7.01 14.84 1.65
C GLY A 71 -8.40 14.21 1.66
N CYS A 72 -8.66 13.24 0.77
CA CYS A 72 -9.98 12.62 0.61
C CYS A 72 -10.37 11.64 1.74
N GLY A 73 -9.40 11.03 2.41
CA GLY A 73 -9.60 10.10 3.52
C GLY A 73 -10.15 8.70 3.18
N ILE A 74 -10.28 8.32 1.91
CA ILE A 74 -10.96 7.07 1.48
C ILE A 74 -10.13 6.14 0.59
N TYR A 75 -9.58 6.61 -0.54
CA TYR A 75 -9.03 5.72 -1.57
C TYR A 75 -7.76 4.97 -1.17
N CYS A 76 -6.98 5.54 -0.26
CA CYS A 76 -5.76 4.95 0.25
C CYS A 76 -5.98 3.90 1.36
N VAL A 77 -7.22 3.73 1.85
CA VAL A 77 -7.50 2.89 3.02
C VAL A 77 -7.23 1.42 2.73
N ALA A 78 -7.85 0.85 1.68
CA ALA A 78 -7.71 -0.57 1.36
C ALA A 78 -6.26 -1.02 1.11
N PRO A 79 -5.46 -0.36 0.24
CA PRO A 79 -4.05 -0.72 0.06
C PRO A 79 -3.19 -0.57 1.32
N ALA A 80 -3.44 0.45 2.16
CA ALA A 80 -2.71 0.60 3.43
C ALA A 80 -3.08 -0.49 4.46
N LEU A 81 -4.36 -0.85 4.52
CA LEU A 81 -4.84 -1.96 5.33
C LEU A 81 -4.25 -3.29 4.86
N ARG A 82 -4.03 -3.47 3.56
CA ARG A 82 -3.35 -4.66 3.02
C ARG A 82 -1.91 -4.78 3.52
N LEU A 83 -1.17 -3.67 3.58
CA LEU A 83 0.19 -3.64 4.17
C LEU A 83 0.16 -3.96 5.66
N LEU A 84 -0.76 -3.37 6.42
CA LEU A 84 -0.93 -3.65 7.84
C LEU A 84 -1.31 -5.12 8.11
N ALA A 85 -2.21 -5.68 7.31
CA ALA A 85 -2.58 -7.09 7.39
C ALA A 85 -1.40 -8.02 7.09
N ALA A 86 -0.59 -7.71 6.07
CA ALA A 86 0.63 -8.46 5.75
C ALA A 86 1.69 -8.38 6.87
N ALA A 87 1.69 -7.30 7.66
CA ALA A 87 2.53 -7.16 8.85
C ALA A 87 1.95 -7.83 10.11
N GLY A 88 0.77 -8.45 10.01
CA GLY A 88 0.09 -9.07 11.16
C GLY A 88 -0.49 -8.07 12.15
N CYS A 89 -0.73 -6.83 11.74
CA CYS A 89 -1.33 -5.79 12.59
C CYS A 89 -2.82 -6.04 12.86
N ASP A 90 -3.35 -5.42 13.91
CA ASP A 90 -4.77 -5.48 14.24
C ASP A 90 -5.60 -4.73 13.18
N MET A 91 -6.52 -5.46 12.57
CA MET A 91 -7.43 -4.97 11.54
C MET A 91 -8.82 -4.66 12.09
N THR A 92 -8.96 -4.55 13.41
CA THR A 92 -10.23 -4.19 14.05
C THR A 92 -10.64 -2.78 13.65
N ALA A 93 -11.87 -2.66 13.17
CA ALA A 93 -12.44 -1.38 12.78
C ALA A 93 -12.44 -0.38 13.95
N PRO A 94 -11.81 0.80 13.83
CA PRO A 94 -12.02 1.87 14.78
C PRO A 94 -13.47 2.36 14.68
N ARG A 95 -13.98 3.01 15.75
CA ARG A 95 -15.31 3.63 15.71
C ARG A 95 -15.35 4.73 14.65
N GLY A 96 -16.16 4.57 13.59
CA GLY A 96 -16.37 5.60 12.57
C GLY A 96 -16.76 5.06 11.20
N HIS A 97 -17.04 5.97 10.27
CA HIS A 97 -17.58 5.66 8.92
C HIS A 97 -16.53 5.75 7.80
N ARG A 98 -15.25 6.01 8.12
CA ARG A 98 -14.16 6.20 7.14
C ARG A 98 -13.08 5.14 7.25
N TRP A 99 -13.50 3.94 7.62
CA TRP A 99 -12.69 2.75 7.66
C TRP A 99 -13.48 1.64 6.96
N TYR A 100 -12.83 0.93 6.05
CA TYR A 100 -13.44 -0.11 5.24
C TYR A 100 -12.65 -1.39 5.46
N PRO A 101 -13.26 -2.49 5.95
CA PRO A 101 -12.59 -3.78 6.18
C PRO A 101 -12.29 -4.47 4.85
N SER A 102 -11.46 -3.85 4.02
CA SER A 102 -11.09 -4.40 2.73
C SER A 102 -9.60 -4.31 2.55
N THR A 103 -9.02 -5.44 2.21
CA THR A 103 -7.65 -5.58 1.69
C THR A 103 -7.69 -6.06 0.24
N LEU A 104 -8.87 -5.98 -0.40
CA LEU A 104 -9.15 -6.60 -1.69
C LEU A 104 -8.14 -6.12 -2.74
N ALA A 105 -7.43 -7.07 -3.32
CA ALA A 105 -6.52 -6.88 -4.44
C ALA A 105 -6.79 -7.93 -5.52
N LEU A 106 -6.06 -7.80 -6.63
CA LEU A 106 -6.04 -8.77 -7.72
C LEU A 106 -5.87 -10.23 -7.23
N TRP A 107 -5.07 -10.41 -6.18
CA TRP A 107 -4.74 -11.70 -5.57
C TRP A 107 -5.91 -12.37 -4.86
N ASP A 108 -6.91 -11.60 -4.42
CA ASP A 108 -8.02 -12.11 -3.61
C ASP A 108 -9.22 -12.54 -4.46
N VAL A 109 -9.15 -12.34 -5.79
CA VAL A 109 -10.17 -12.81 -6.73
C VAL A 109 -10.18 -14.34 -6.77
N SER A 110 -11.30 -14.93 -6.35
CA SER A 110 -11.47 -16.39 -6.27
C SER A 110 -11.43 -17.06 -7.64
N ASP A 111 -11.03 -18.33 -7.68
CA ASP A 111 -11.02 -19.14 -8.90
C ASP A 111 -12.40 -19.20 -9.57
N GLU A 112 -13.47 -19.27 -8.76
CA GLU A 112 -14.85 -19.22 -9.24
C GLU A 112 -15.16 -17.91 -9.96
N ALA A 113 -14.77 -16.76 -9.37
CA ALA A 113 -14.97 -15.47 -10.00
C ALA A 113 -14.16 -15.32 -11.30
N ARG A 114 -12.90 -15.81 -11.32
CA ARG A 114 -12.07 -15.79 -12.54
C ARG A 114 -12.67 -16.65 -13.64
N ALA A 115 -13.13 -17.86 -13.33
CA ALA A 115 -13.77 -18.75 -14.30
C ALA A 115 -15.10 -18.18 -14.84
N LYS A 116 -15.83 -17.43 -14.02
CA LYS A 116 -17.09 -16.79 -14.40
C LYS A 116 -16.91 -15.60 -15.35
N TYR A 117 -15.78 -14.88 -15.24
CA TYR A 117 -15.50 -13.67 -16.00
C TYR A 117 -14.14 -13.77 -16.73
N PRO A 118 -14.02 -14.62 -17.78
CA PRO A 118 -12.76 -14.85 -18.48
C PRO A 118 -12.28 -13.62 -19.28
N ASP A 119 -13.18 -12.69 -19.59
CA ASP A 119 -12.91 -11.42 -20.28
C ASP A 119 -12.37 -10.32 -19.35
N ALA A 120 -12.26 -10.60 -18.05
CA ALA A 120 -11.63 -9.70 -17.09
C ALA A 120 -10.09 -9.82 -17.05
N PHE A 121 -9.49 -10.74 -17.80
CA PHE A 121 -8.04 -10.93 -17.96
C PHE A 121 -7.23 -11.00 -16.65
N ILE A 122 -7.85 -11.54 -15.59
CA ILE A 122 -7.26 -11.56 -14.23
C ILE A 122 -6.00 -12.43 -14.18
N ASP A 123 -5.95 -13.53 -14.94
CA ASP A 123 -4.79 -14.42 -14.94
C ASP A 123 -3.60 -13.78 -15.68
N GLU A 124 -3.87 -13.06 -16.78
CA GLU A 124 -2.87 -12.26 -17.49
C GLU A 124 -2.35 -11.11 -16.63
N ASP A 125 -3.23 -10.38 -15.95
CA ASP A 125 -2.86 -9.30 -15.02
C ASP A 125 -1.97 -9.84 -13.90
N ARG A 126 -2.25 -11.04 -13.38
CA ARG A 126 -1.41 -11.69 -12.36
C ARG A 126 -0.06 -12.09 -12.93
N ALA A 127 -0.02 -12.59 -14.17
CA ALA A 127 1.22 -12.99 -14.83
C ALA A 127 2.19 -11.82 -15.02
N VAL A 128 1.69 -10.57 -15.15
CA VAL A 128 2.53 -9.37 -15.20
C VAL A 128 3.40 -9.20 -13.96
N PHE A 129 3.02 -9.73 -12.80
CA PHE A 129 3.83 -9.64 -11.59
C PHE A 129 4.91 -10.74 -11.48
N ASP A 130 4.96 -11.69 -12.40
CA ASP A 130 6.08 -12.64 -12.49
C ASP A 130 7.36 -11.88 -12.87
N PRO A 131 8.46 -12.00 -12.10
CA PRO A 131 9.75 -11.38 -12.42
C PRO A 131 10.30 -11.70 -13.81
N THR A 132 9.91 -12.84 -14.38
CA THR A 132 10.32 -13.31 -15.70
C THR A 132 9.41 -12.85 -16.83
N HIS A 133 8.27 -12.23 -16.50
CA HIS A 133 7.34 -11.70 -17.48
C HIS A 133 7.95 -10.49 -18.20
N GLN A 134 7.67 -10.31 -19.50
CA GLN A 134 8.25 -9.22 -20.30
C GLN A 134 7.92 -7.81 -19.72
N PHE A 135 6.78 -7.68 -19.06
CA PHE A 135 6.32 -6.48 -18.36
C PHE A 135 6.45 -6.60 -16.83
N GLY A 136 7.30 -7.54 -16.36
CA GLY A 136 7.53 -7.83 -14.96
C GLY A 136 7.94 -6.59 -14.15
N PRO A 137 7.61 -6.52 -12.85
CA PRO A 137 7.96 -5.37 -12.00
C PRO A 137 9.48 -5.12 -11.91
N LEU A 138 10.31 -6.09 -12.33
CA LEU A 138 11.77 -6.02 -12.31
C LEU A 138 12.41 -5.90 -13.70
N THR A 139 11.66 -5.94 -14.81
CA THR A 139 12.24 -5.77 -16.16
C THR A 139 12.65 -4.32 -16.46
N HIS A 140 12.29 -3.37 -15.59
CA HIS A 140 12.70 -1.96 -15.67
C HIS A 140 13.69 -1.55 -14.57
N SER A 141 14.56 -2.47 -14.12
CA SER A 141 15.72 -2.15 -13.25
C SER A 141 16.73 -1.17 -13.88
N GLU A 142 16.52 -0.72 -15.12
CA GLU A 142 17.35 0.28 -15.81
C GLU A 142 16.51 1.50 -16.23
N ALA A 143 16.00 2.27 -15.27
CA ALA A 143 15.66 3.67 -15.52
C ALA A 143 16.91 4.54 -15.24
N PRO A 144 17.33 5.43 -16.17
CA PRO A 144 18.54 6.21 -16.02
C PRO A 144 18.44 7.18 -14.83
N ARG A 145 19.56 7.29 -14.11
CA ARG A 145 19.79 8.28 -13.04
C ARG A 145 19.64 9.71 -13.53
#